data_AF-A0A1G2KRL9-F1
#
_entry.id   AF-A0A1G2KRL9-F1
#
_cell.length_a   1.000
_cell.length_b   1.000
_cell.length_c   1.000
_cell.angle_alpha   90.00
_cell.angle_beta   90.00
_cell.angle_gamma   90.00
#
_symmetry.space_group_name_H-M   'P 1'
#
loop_
_entity.id
_entity.type
_entity.pdbx_description
1 polymer ?
#
loop_
_entity_poly.entity_id
_entity_poly.type
_entity_poly.pdbx_seq_one_letter_code
_entity_poly.pdbx_strand_id
1 'polypeptide(L)'
;MSTQDIVLNIAVNLGRMSRWAIDGKHDRIDQFLDETERYMAELERAPKSVKFQKTFSAFKLYFASLKNNAPRDEAWAEAMLTWGNILAHRAKLA
;
A
#
# COMPACT_ATOMS: atom_id res chain seq x y z
N MET A 1 3.33 -16.05 6.19
CA MET A 1 2.32 -15.01 6.47
C MET A 1 1.01 -15.42 5.85
N SER A 2 -0.11 -15.14 6.51
CA SER A 2 -1.43 -15.24 5.89
C SER A 2 -1.63 -14.12 4.86
N THR A 3 -2.60 -14.27 3.95
CA THR A 3 -2.97 -13.19 3.01
C THR A 3 -3.36 -11.92 3.77
N GLN A 4 -4.06 -12.05 4.90
CA GLN A 4 -4.39 -10.95 5.80
C GLN A 4 -3.15 -10.23 6.32
N ASP A 5 -2.11 -10.96 6.77
CA ASP A 5 -0.87 -10.36 7.28
C ASP A 5 -0.14 -9.57 6.18
N ILE A 6 -0.11 -10.09 4.96
CA ILE A 6 0.52 -9.40 3.82
C ILE A 6 -0.20 -8.07 3.56
N VAL A 7 -1.54 -8.08 3.54
CA VAL A 7 -2.34 -6.86 3.34
C VAL A 7 -2.12 -5.86 4.48
N LEU A 8 -2.01 -6.32 5.73
CA LEU A 8 -1.71 -5.45 6.86
C LEU A 8 -0.31 -4.84 6.77
N ASN A 9 0.70 -5.60 6.34
CA ASN A 9 2.04 -5.04 6.14
C ASN A 9 2.09 -3.97 5.05
N ILE A 10 1.37 -4.18 3.94
CA ILE A 10 1.19 -3.14 2.92
C ILE A 10 0.54 -1.91 3.56
N ALA A 11 -0.58 -2.07 4.26
CA ALA A 11 -1.30 -0.97 4.90
C ALA A 11 -0.42 -0.15 5.85
N VAL A 12 0.38 -0.82 6.69
CA VAL A 12 1.35 -0.19 7.59
C VAL A 12 2.39 0.62 6.82
N ASN A 13 2.93 0.06 5.74
CA ASN A 13 3.92 0.76 4.92
C ASN A 13 3.33 2.00 4.24
N LEU A 14 2.09 1.94 3.75
CA LEU A 14 1.42 3.13 3.20
C LEU A 14 1.24 4.23 4.26
N GLY A 15 0.84 3.86 5.49
CA GLY A 15 0.73 4.81 6.59
C GLY A 15 2.07 5.44 6.98
N ARG A 16 3.16 4.66 6.96
CA ARG A 16 4.52 5.17 7.20
C ARG A 16 4.96 6.12 6.08
N MET A 17 4.73 5.75 4.82
CA MET A 17 5.06 6.61 3.67
C MET A 17 4.32 7.94 3.72
N SER A 18 3.03 7.94 4.08
CA SER A 18 2.26 9.16 4.29
C SER A 18 2.92 10.10 5.30
N ARG A 19 3.26 9.58 6.50
CA ARG A 19 3.96 10.36 7.52
C ARG A 19 5.30 10.89 7.03
N TRP A 20 6.10 10.06 6.37
CA TRP A 20 7.43 10.45 5.91
C TRP A 20 7.44 11.43 4.74
N ALA A 21 6.38 11.45 3.92
CA ALA A 21 6.20 12.47 2.90
C ALA A 21 6.03 13.86 3.54
N ILE A 22 5.23 13.97 4.60
CA ILE A 22 5.06 15.22 5.37
C ILE A 22 6.40 15.67 5.98
N ASP A 23 7.20 14.73 6.48
CA ASP A 23 8.50 15.01 7.11
C ASP A 23 9.67 15.19 6.09
N GLY A 24 9.41 15.10 4.78
CA GLY A 24 10.42 15.20 3.73
C GLY A 24 11.49 14.09 3.74
N LYS A 25 11.20 12.93 4.32
CA LYS A 25 12.16 11.82 4.49
C LYS A 25 12.17 10.89 3.29
N HIS A 26 12.67 11.37 2.15
CA HIS A 26 12.61 10.64 0.87
C HIS A 26 13.25 9.23 0.91
N ASP A 27 14.42 9.06 1.53
CA ASP A 27 15.07 7.73 1.62
C ASP A 27 14.20 6.69 2.35
N ARG A 28 13.44 7.13 3.36
CA ARG A 28 12.50 6.24 4.06
C ARG A 28 11.32 5.87 3.18
N ILE A 29 10.84 6.81 2.38
CA ILE A 29 9.76 6.55 1.42
C ILE A 29 10.22 5.51 0.41
N ASP A 30 11.42 5.65 -0.15
CA ASP A 30 11.98 4.70 -1.12
C ASP A 30 12.11 3.29 -0.52
N GLN A 31 12.63 3.19 0.71
CA GLN A 31 12.68 1.92 1.44
C GLN A 31 11.29 1.26 1.54
N PHE A 32 10.27 2.02 1.96
CA PHE A 32 8.92 1.48 2.14
C PHE A 32 8.19 1.23 0.82
N LEU A 33 8.53 1.92 -0.27
CA LEU A 33 8.06 1.59 -1.62
C LEU A 33 8.58 0.21 -2.03
N ASP A 34 9.89 -0.03 -1.91
CA ASP A 34 10.50 -1.32 -2.26
C ASP A 34 9.94 -2.47 -1.41
N GLU A 35 9.75 -2.26 -0.10
CA GLU A 35 9.08 -3.22 0.77
C GLU A 35 7.63 -3.49 0.33
N THR A 36 6.88 -2.44 0.00
CA THR A 36 5.49 -2.57 -0.47
C THR A 36 5.41 -3.36 -1.78
N GLU A 37 6.34 -3.15 -2.71
CA GLU A 37 6.38 -3.92 -3.96
C GLU A 37 6.64 -5.41 -3.74
N ARG A 38 7.53 -5.75 -2.79
CA ARG A 38 7.74 -7.14 -2.40
C ARG A 38 6.46 -7.78 -1.85
N TYR A 39 5.77 -7.09 -0.95
CA TYR A 39 4.48 -7.57 -0.44
C TYR A 39 3.40 -7.64 -1.52
N MET A 40 3.38 -6.72 -2.49
CA MET A 40 2.48 -6.78 -3.63
C MET A 40 2.72 -8.02 -4.50
N ALA A 41 3.98 -8.35 -4.77
CA ALA A 41 4.33 -9.55 -5.51
C ALA A 41 3.95 -10.85 -4.77
N GLU A 42 4.10 -10.87 -3.44
CA GLU A 42 3.61 -11.98 -2.59
C GLU A 42 2.08 -12.07 -2.61
N LEU A 43 1.40 -10.93 -2.44
CA LEU A 43 -0.06 -10.85 -2.42
C LEU A 43 -0.68 -11.27 -3.74
N GLU A 44 -0.04 -10.99 -4.89
CA GLU A 44 -0.50 -11.42 -6.21
C GLU A 44 -0.66 -12.95 -6.27
N ARG A 45 0.30 -13.68 -5.70
CA ARG A 45 0.38 -15.15 -5.70
C ARG A 45 -0.44 -15.80 -4.59
N ALA A 46 -0.76 -15.07 -3.53
CA ALA A 46 -1.53 -15.59 -2.40
C ALA A 46 -3.00 -15.86 -2.78
N PRO A 47 -3.65 -16.89 -2.20
CA PRO A 47 -5.09 -17.07 -2.35
C PRO A 47 -5.81 -15.87 -1.73
N LYS A 48 -6.77 -15.31 -2.48
CA LYS A 48 -7.54 -14.12 -2.09
C LYS A 48 -9.03 -14.40 -2.21
N SER A 49 -9.83 -13.97 -1.23
CA SER A 49 -11.29 -14.08 -1.36
C SER A 49 -11.83 -13.24 -2.53
N VAL A 50 -12.93 -13.68 -3.14
CA VAL A 50 -13.62 -12.92 -4.21
C VAL A 50 -14.01 -11.51 -3.74
N LYS A 51 -14.35 -11.34 -2.45
CA LYS A 51 -14.71 -10.05 -1.87
C LYS A 51 -13.51 -9.09 -1.84
N PHE A 52 -12.30 -9.60 -1.61
CA PHE A 52 -11.09 -8.79 -1.55
C PHE A 52 -10.45 -8.52 -2.91
N GLN A 53 -10.63 -9.42 -3.89
CA GLN A 53 -10.07 -9.25 -5.24
C GLN A 53 -10.37 -7.88 -5.86
N LYS A 54 -11.61 -7.37 -5.73
CA LYS A 54 -11.96 -6.03 -6.23
C LYS A 54 -11.14 -4.92 -5.56
N THR A 55 -10.93 -5.01 -4.25
CA THR A 55 -10.11 -4.06 -3.50
C THR A 55 -8.65 -4.13 -3.96
N PHE A 56 -8.12 -5.34 -4.11
CA PHE A 56 -6.73 -5.54 -4.53
C PHE A 56 -6.48 -5.01 -5.95
N SER A 57 -7.36 -5.30 -6.91
CA SER A 57 -7.21 -4.80 -8.29
C SER A 57 -7.25 -3.27 -8.34
N ALA A 58 -8.15 -2.63 -7.60
CA ALA A 58 -8.23 -1.17 -7.53
C ALA A 58 -6.96 -0.57 -6.89
N PHE A 59 -6.50 -1.17 -5.79
CA PHE A 59 -5.27 -0.73 -5.13
C PHE A 59 -4.05 -0.87 -6.05
N LYS A 60 -3.91 -1.99 -6.77
CA LYS A 60 -2.79 -2.25 -7.67
C LYS A 60 -2.66 -1.19 -8.76
N LEU A 61 -3.77 -0.81 -9.39
CA LEU A 61 -3.81 0.25 -10.40
C LEU A 61 -3.39 1.60 -9.81
N TYR A 62 -3.91 1.93 -8.63
CA TYR A 62 -3.63 3.20 -7.98
C TYR A 62 -2.20 3.29 -7.43
N PHE A 63 -1.69 2.22 -6.83
CA PHE A 63 -0.31 2.17 -6.33
C PHE A 63 0.69 2.34 -7.48
N ALA A 64 0.41 1.75 -8.65
CA ALA A 64 1.24 1.93 -9.83
C ALA A 64 1.29 3.39 -10.33
N SER A 65 0.21 4.16 -10.21
CA SER A 65 0.22 5.59 -10.57
C SER A 65 0.98 6.42 -9.55
N LEU A 66 0.85 6.11 -8.25
CA LEU A 66 1.56 6.81 -7.18
C LEU A 66 3.07 6.55 -7.16
N LYS A 67 3.52 5.36 -7.56
CA LYS A 67 4.94 5.00 -7.56
C LYS A 67 5.73 5.76 -8.64
N ASN A 68 5.20 5.81 -9.86
CA ASN A 68 6.02 6.12 -11.03
C ASN A 68 6.16 7.62 -11.33
N ASN A 69 5.19 8.46 -10.94
CA ASN A 69 5.12 9.84 -11.47
C ASN A 69 4.54 10.87 -10.50
N ALA A 70 4.37 10.55 -9.22
CA ALA A 70 3.71 11.46 -8.31
C ALA A 70 4.71 12.32 -7.51
N PRO A 71 4.55 13.65 -7.49
CA PRO A 71 5.24 14.47 -6.50
C PRO A 71 4.85 13.96 -5.12
N ARG A 72 5.83 13.71 -4.24
CA ARG A 72 5.62 13.20 -2.87
C ARG A 72 5.12 14.31 -1.94
N ASP A 73 4.12 15.04 -2.40
CA ASP A 73 3.50 16.18 -1.74
C ASP A 73 2.37 15.74 -0.79
N GLU A 74 1.66 16.71 -0.23
CA GLU A 74 0.57 16.47 0.72
C GLU A 74 -0.56 15.61 0.12
N ALA A 75 -0.90 15.82 -1.16
CA ALA A 75 -1.94 15.04 -1.83
C ALA A 75 -1.50 13.57 -1.99
N TRP A 76 -0.22 13.34 -2.32
CA TRP A 76 0.34 12.00 -2.34
C TRP A 76 0.34 11.33 -0.96
N ALA A 77 0.68 12.09 0.09
CA ALA A 77 0.67 11.60 1.46
C ALA A 77 -0.74 11.20 1.91
N GLU A 78 -1.74 12.02 1.61
CA GLU A 78 -3.15 11.74 1.91
C GLU A 78 -3.65 10.51 1.16
N ALA A 79 -3.28 10.38 -0.12
CA ALA A 79 -3.61 9.24 -0.96
C ALA A 79 -3.04 7.93 -0.38
N MET A 80 -1.77 7.94 0.05
CA MET A 80 -1.15 6.79 0.70
C MET A 80 -1.87 6.42 2.01
N LEU A 81 -2.19 7.41 2.85
CA LEU A 81 -2.92 7.17 4.09
C LEU A 81 -4.31 6.58 3.85
N THR A 82 -5.02 7.11 2.87
CA THR A 82 -6.36 6.65 2.48
C THR A 82 -6.33 5.17 2.09
N TRP A 83 -5.40 4.77 1.22
CA TRP A 83 -5.26 3.36 0.88
C TRP A 83 -4.77 2.50 2.04
N GLY A 84 -3.89 3.04 2.90
CA GLY A 84 -3.48 2.37 4.14
C GLY A 84 -4.69 1.99 5.00
N ASN A 85 -5.60 2.94 5.22
CA ASN A 85 -6.82 2.73 6.00
C ASN A 85 -7.78 1.74 5.33
N ILE A 86 -7.97 1.85 4.01
CA ILE A 86 -8.81 0.91 3.25
C ILE A 86 -8.27 -0.51 3.37
N LEU A 87 -6.97 -0.71 3.12
CA LEU A 87 -6.35 -2.04 3.17
C LEU A 87 -6.37 -2.61 4.58
N ALA A 88 -6.07 -1.81 5.61
CA ALA A 88 -6.15 -2.24 7.00
C ALA A 88 -7.56 -2.76 7.35
N HIS A 89 -8.61 -2.02 6.96
CA HIS A 89 -9.99 -2.44 7.20
C HIS A 89 -10.37 -3.71 6.40
N ARG A 90 -9.87 -3.82 5.17
CA ARG A 90 -10.24 -4.88 4.22
C ARG A 90 -9.39 -6.14 4.36
N ALA A 91 -8.30 -6.10 5.15
CA ALA A 91 -7.40 -7.24 5.36
C ALA A 91 -8.12 -8.48 5.93
N LYS A 92 -9.15 -8.29 6.77
CA LYS A 92 -9.99 -9.40 7.28
C LYS A 92 -10.77 -10.16 6.20
N LEU A 93 -10.84 -9.60 4.99
CA LEU A 93 -11.51 -10.22 3.84
C LEU A 93 -10.49 -10.82 2.87
N ALA A 94 -9.20 -10.67 3.12
CA ALA A 94 -8.13 -11.08 2.22
C ALA A 94 -8.06 -12.60 2.08
#